data_AF-A0A2V7QV88-F1
#
_entry.id   AF-A0A2V7QV88-F1
#
_cell.length_a   1.000
_cell.length_b   1.000
_cell.length_c   1.000
_cell.angle_alpha   90.00
_cell.angle_beta   90.00
_cell.angle_gamma   90.00
#
_symmetry.space_group_name_H-M   'P 1'
#
loop_
_entity.id
_entity.type
_entity.pdbx_description
1 polymer ?
#
loop_
_entity_poly.entity_id
_entity_poly.type
_entity_poly.pdbx_seq_one_letter_code
_entity_poly.pdbx_strand_id
1 'polypeptide(L)'
;MPSREFTRAFLVSLDVRLPIGGFFTLLGVLLTGYGWATRGTPGTTPTGVPIDLVWGAALLVFGVAMLGLARRSSPPGPPLRSGEGGRQDSP
;
A
#
# COMPACT_ATOMS: atom_id res chain seq x y z
N MET A 1 -13.20 24.07 -6.93
CA MET A 1 -14.11 22.90 -6.81
C MET A 1 -13.28 21.63 -7.00
N PRO A 2 -12.78 20.96 -5.95
CA PRO A 2 -12.05 19.71 -6.13
C PRO A 2 -13.01 18.63 -6.64
N SER A 3 -12.59 17.92 -7.69
CA SER A 3 -13.39 16.95 -8.42
C SER A 3 -13.71 15.73 -7.57
N ARG A 4 -15.01 15.41 -7.51
CA ARG A 4 -15.63 14.32 -6.73
C ARG A 4 -15.14 12.92 -7.12
N GLU A 5 -14.27 12.83 -8.14
CA GLU A 5 -13.62 11.61 -8.60
C GLU A 5 -12.45 11.20 -7.72
N PHE A 6 -11.72 12.18 -7.15
CA PHE A 6 -10.62 11.92 -6.20
C PHE A 6 -11.15 11.24 -4.94
N THR A 7 -12.31 11.69 -4.45
CA THR A 7 -12.98 11.12 -3.28
C THR A 7 -13.53 9.72 -3.56
N ARG A 8 -13.98 9.43 -4.79
CA ARG A 8 -14.55 8.11 -5.15
C ARG A 8 -13.49 7.04 -5.36
N ALA A 9 -12.32 7.36 -5.94
CA ALA A 9 -11.22 6.41 -6.05
C ALA A 9 -10.66 6.01 -4.68
N PHE A 10 -10.62 6.95 -3.73
CA PHE A 10 -10.14 6.73 -2.36
C PHE A 10 -11.12 5.88 -1.52
N LEU A 11 -12.42 5.98 -1.78
CA LEU A 11 -13.47 5.29 -1.01
C LEU A 11 -13.86 3.91 -1.57
N VAL A 12 -13.72 3.66 -2.88
CA VAL A 12 -14.07 2.36 -3.51
C VAL A 12 -13.00 1.27 -3.24
N SER A 13 -11.78 1.66 -2.87
CA SER A 13 -10.68 0.75 -2.53
C SER A 13 -10.57 0.51 -1.02
N LEU A 14 -11.57 -0.11 -0.40
CA LEU A 14 -11.53 -0.61 0.99
C LEU A 14 -10.58 -1.82 1.16
N ASP A 15 -9.53 -1.93 0.35
CA ASP A 15 -8.38 -2.78 0.65
C ASP A 15 -7.35 -1.90 1.36
N VAL A 16 -7.47 -1.86 2.69
CA VAL A 16 -6.64 -1.07 3.60
C VAL A 16 -5.13 -1.23 3.33
N ARG A 17 -4.73 -2.33 2.69
CA ARG A 17 -3.35 -2.62 2.27
C ARG A 17 -2.80 -1.59 1.28
N LEU A 18 -3.64 -1.06 0.40
CA LEU A 18 -3.21 -0.13 -0.64
C LEU A 18 -2.87 1.27 -0.07
N PRO A 19 -3.73 1.95 0.72
CA PRO A 19 -3.38 3.22 1.33
C PRO A 19 -2.28 3.08 2.39
N ILE A 20 -2.31 2.02 3.22
CA ILE A 20 -1.27 1.79 4.23
C ILE A 20 0.09 1.48 3.59
N GLY A 21 0.14 0.55 2.63
CA GLY A 21 1.37 0.21 1.92
C GLY A 21 1.95 1.40 1.15
N GLY A 22 1.10 2.23 0.53
CA GLY A 22 1.50 3.48 -0.11
C GLY A 22 2.13 4.47 0.86
N PHE A 23 1.51 4.68 2.02
CA PHE A 23 2.00 5.61 3.04
C PHE A 23 3.35 5.17 3.63
N PHE A 24 3.49 3.89 3.99
CA PHE A 24 4.75 3.34 4.48
C PHE A 24 5.87 3.41 3.46
N THR A 25 5.57 3.15 2.18
CA THR A 25 6.55 3.28 1.10
C THR A 25 7.01 4.72 0.94
N LEU A 26 6.07 5.68 0.93
CA LEU A 26 6.39 7.11 0.80
C LEU A 26 7.27 7.60 1.95
N LEU A 27 6.89 7.28 3.20
CA LEU A 27 7.67 7.63 4.39
C LEU A 27 9.04 6.94 4.37
N GLY A 28 9.11 5.67 4.00
CA GLY A 28 10.36 4.92 3.87
C GLY A 28 11.31 5.57 2.86
N VAL A 29 10.83 5.93 1.66
CA VAL A 29 11.61 6.65 0.65
C VAL A 29 12.13 7.97 1.21
N LEU A 30 11.28 8.75 1.88
CA LEU A 30 11.65 10.06 2.41
C LEU A 30 12.71 9.94 3.53
N LEU A 31 12.53 9.01 4.48
CA LEU A 31 13.48 8.78 5.58
C LEU A 31 14.80 8.21 5.08
N THR A 32 14.77 7.23 4.15
CA THR A 32 15.99 6.70 3.54
C THR A 32 16.75 7.78 2.78
N GLY A 33 16.04 8.62 2.01
CA GLY A 33 16.63 9.75 1.29
C GLY A 33 17.22 10.80 2.24
N TYR A 34 16.49 11.15 3.31
CA TYR A 34 16.97 12.09 4.33
C TYR A 34 18.21 11.56 5.06
N GLY A 35 18.17 10.33 5.55
CA GLY A 35 19.31 9.73 6.22
C GLY A 35 20.50 9.59 5.27
N TRP A 36 20.28 9.30 3.98
CA TRP A 36 21.35 9.29 2.96
C TRP A 36 21.96 10.67 2.75
N ALA A 37 21.14 11.71 2.63
CA ALA A 37 21.58 13.08 2.45
C ALA A 37 22.35 13.65 3.66
N THR A 38 22.04 13.16 4.87
CA THR A 38 22.70 13.56 6.11
C THR A 38 23.88 12.66 6.50
N ARG A 39 24.24 11.65 5.68
CA ARG A 39 25.48 10.88 5.87
C ARG A 39 26.69 11.80 5.74
N GLY A 40 27.49 11.87 6.79
CA GLY A 40 28.76 12.59 6.78
C GLY A 40 28.69 14.07 7.15
N THR A 41 27.52 14.60 7.54
CA THR A 41 27.45 15.93 8.15
C THR A 41 28.14 15.88 9.53
N PRO A 42 29.15 16.72 9.79
CA PRO A 42 29.81 16.78 11.10
C PRO A 42 28.81 17.26 12.16
N GLY A 43 28.26 16.34 12.95
CA GLY A 43 27.29 16.63 14.00
C GLY A 43 26.12 15.64 14.15
N THR A 44 25.88 14.75 13.17
CA THR A 44 24.70 13.87 13.13
C THR A 44 24.92 12.44 13.64
N THR A 45 25.56 12.27 14.82
CA THR A 45 25.60 11.06 15.69
C THR A 45 26.98 10.36 15.81
N PRO A 46 27.43 9.99 17.03
CA PRO A 46 28.69 9.27 17.29
C PRO A 46 28.75 7.77 16.88
N THR A 47 27.68 7.19 16.34
CA THR A 47 27.57 5.73 16.04
C THR A 47 27.86 5.37 14.57
N GLY A 48 28.15 6.34 13.71
CA GLY A 48 28.59 6.10 12.32
C GLY A 48 27.51 5.75 11.29
N VAL A 49 26.30 5.37 11.72
CA VAL A 49 25.14 5.13 10.83
C VAL A 49 23.96 6.02 11.25
N PRO A 50 23.40 6.85 10.35
CA PRO A 50 22.21 7.64 10.66
C PRO A 50 21.00 6.75 10.95
N ILE A 51 20.31 7.01 12.06
CA ILE A 51 19.15 6.24 12.51
C ILE A 51 17.98 6.32 11.52
N ASP A 52 17.83 7.45 10.84
CA ASP A 52 16.80 7.70 9.82
C ASP A 52 16.94 6.76 8.62
N LEU A 53 18.17 6.36 8.29
CA LEU A 53 18.43 5.40 7.22
C LEU A 53 18.00 3.99 7.56
N VAL A 54 18.29 3.55 8.79
CA VAL A 54 17.96 2.20 9.25
C VAL A 54 16.43 2.05 9.31
N TRP A 55 15.75 3.00 9.95
CA TRP A 55 14.29 3.00 10.03
C TRP A 55 13.63 3.28 8.68
N GLY A 56 14.16 4.19 7.88
CA GLY A 56 13.66 4.43 6.52
C GLY A 56 13.72 3.18 5.65
N ALA A 57 14.84 2.45 5.69
CA ALA A 57 14.97 1.20 4.93
C ALA A 57 13.99 0.11 5.42
N ALA A 58 13.80 -0.03 6.73
CA ALA A 58 12.83 -0.95 7.30
C ALA A 58 11.39 -0.63 6.85
N LEU A 59 10.99 0.64 6.90
CA LEU A 59 9.67 1.12 6.46
C LEU A 59 9.47 0.92 4.95
N LEU A 60 10.52 1.18 4.15
CA LEU A 60 10.50 1.02 2.70
C LEU A 60 10.30 -0.43 2.29
N VAL A 61 11.06 -1.35 2.87
CA VAL A 61 10.93 -2.80 2.62
C VAL A 61 9.52 -3.28 2.99
N PHE A 62 9.02 -2.85 4.15
CA PHE A 62 7.67 -3.21 4.60
C PHE A 62 6.57 -2.69 3.67
N GLY A 63 6.64 -1.40 3.28
CA GLY A 63 5.66 -0.79 2.39
C GLY A 63 5.63 -1.45 1.01
N VAL A 64 6.80 -1.70 0.41
CA VAL A 64 6.93 -2.38 -0.88
C VAL A 64 6.39 -3.82 -0.81
N ALA A 65 6.66 -4.55 0.26
CA ALA A 65 6.13 -5.89 0.46
C ALA A 65 4.58 -5.90 0.53
N MET A 66 3.98 -4.94 1.26
CA MET A 66 2.52 -4.78 1.31
C MET A 66 1.91 -4.46 -0.05
N LEU A 67 2.51 -3.55 -0.81
CA LEU A 67 2.08 -3.20 -2.17
C LEU A 67 2.19 -4.39 -3.13
N GLY A 68 3.28 -5.17 -3.04
CA GLY A 68 3.44 -6.39 -3.82
C GLY A 68 2.34 -7.42 -3.54
N LEU A 69 1.94 -7.56 -2.27
CA LEU A 69 0.90 -8.49 -1.86
C LEU A 69 -0.51 -8.00 -2.27
N ALA A 70 -0.78 -6.69 -2.20
CA ALA A 70 -2.04 -6.10 -2.65
C ALA A 70 -2.26 -6.30 -4.17
N ARG A 71 -1.19 -6.22 -4.97
CA ARG A 71 -1.25 -6.50 -6.42
C ARG A 71 -1.57 -7.96 -6.76
N ARG A 72 -1.44 -8.88 -5.79
CA ARG A 72 -1.65 -10.32 -5.98
C ARG A 72 -3.08 -10.78 -5.65
N SER A 73 -3.96 -9.90 -5.18
CA SER A 73 -5.37 -10.22 -4.89
C SER A 73 -6.14 -10.45 -6.21
N SER A 74 -6.28 -11.70 -6.65
CA SER A 74 -7.14 -12.06 -7.80
C SER A 74 -8.63 -11.90 -7.44
N PRO A 75 -9.48 -11.40 -8.36
CA PRO A 75 -10.93 -11.35 -8.15
C PRO A 75 -11.50 -12.76 -7.92
N PRO A 76 -12.50 -12.94 -7.04
CA PRO A 76 -13.26 -14.18 -6.95
C PRO A 76 -13.79 -14.55 -8.34
N GLY A 77 -13.52 -15.79 -8.78
CA GLY A 77 -14.00 -16.31 -10.05
C GLY A 77 -15.53 -16.17 -10.18
N PRO A 78 -16.06 -16.02 -11.42
CA PRO A 78 -17.45 -15.67 -11.66
C PRO A 78 -18.41 -16.53 -10.83
N PRO A 79 -19.46 -15.94 -10.21
CA PRO A 79 -20.43 -16.74 -9.49
C PRO A 79 -21.03 -17.71 -10.49
N LEU A 80 -20.85 -19.01 -10.26
CA LEU A 80 -21.53 -20.03 -11.02
C LEU A 80 -23.03 -19.76 -10.81
N ARG A 81 -23.68 -19.23 -11.86
CA ARG A 81 -25.13 -19.15 -11.98
C ARG A 81 -25.63 -20.59 -12.14
N SER A 82 -25.60 -21.34 -11.05
CA SER A 82 -26.18 -22.67 -10.98
C SER A 82 -27.68 -22.51 -10.76
N GLY A 83 -28.44 -22.49 -11.86
CA GLY A 83 -29.67 -23.26 -11.92
C GLY A 83 -30.97 -22.70 -11.33
N GLU A 84 -31.17 -21.39 -11.17
CA GLU A 84 -32.52 -20.83 -10.91
C GLU A 84 -33.30 -20.62 -12.23
N GLY A 85 -33.53 -21.73 -12.93
CA GLY A 85 -34.32 -21.82 -14.16
C GLY A 85 -35.34 -22.96 -14.12
N GLY A 86 -35.85 -23.32 -12.94
CA GLY A 86 -36.65 -24.54 -12.75
C GLY A 86 -37.77 -24.44 -11.73
N ARG A 87 -38.46 -23.29 -11.63
CA ARG A 87 -39.73 -23.20 -10.89
C ARG A 87 -40.77 -22.33 -11.59
N GLN A 88 -40.81 -22.45 -12.91
CA GLN A 88 -42.05 -22.31 -13.68
C GLN A 88 -42.51 -23.74 -13.99
N ASP A 89 -43.83 -23.95 -13.98
CA ASP A 89 -44.54 -25.14 -14.46
C ASP A 89 -44.80 -26.23 -13.40
N SER A 90 -45.93 -26.13 -12.71
CA SER A 90 -46.95 -27.20 -12.68
C SER A 90 -48.20 -26.79 -11.86
N PRO A 91 -49.37 -27.36 -12.19
CA PRO A 91 -50.63 -26.65 -12.47
C PRO A 91 -51.53 -26.31 -11.27
#